data_AF-A0A959P3R5-F1
#
_entry.id   AF-A0A959P3R5-F1
#
_cell.length_a   1.000
_cell.length_b   1.000
_cell.length_c   1.000
_cell.angle_alpha   90.00
_cell.angle_beta   90.00
_cell.angle_gamma   90.00
#
_symmetry.space_group_name_H-M   'P 1'
#
loop_
_entity.id
_entity.type
_entity.pdbx_description
1 polymer ?
#
loop_
_entity_poly.entity_id
_entity_poly.type
_entity_poly.pdbx_seq_one_letter_code
_entity_poly.pdbx_strand_id
1 'polypeptide(L)'
;MNFKLDKSENVFNGVVFDIKVDHIIYNSGNTGVREVILHDGGAVVVPVKDDGKIILVKQYRYPFDEFLFELPAGKLEKNEDP
;
A
#
# COMPACT_ATOMS: atom_id res chain seq x y z
N MET A 1 5.66 -16.90 13.28
CA MET A 1 5.77 -17.00 11.81
C MET A 1 6.49 -18.29 11.47
N ASN A 2 6.07 -19.01 10.42
CA ASN A 2 6.59 -20.34 10.08
C ASN A 2 7.77 -20.30 9.09
N PHE A 3 8.51 -19.19 9.05
CA PHE A 3 9.69 -18.98 8.23
C PHE A 3 10.64 -17.98 8.88
N LYS A 4 11.91 -18.03 8.48
CA LYS A 4 12.94 -17.00 8.75
C LYS A 4 13.26 -16.22 7.48
N LEU A 5 13.59 -14.93 7.63
CA LEU A 5 14.16 -14.12 6.56
C LEU A 5 15.62 -14.52 6.37
N ASP A 6 15.99 -14.84 5.12
CA ASP A 6 17.36 -15.22 4.74
C ASP A 6 18.09 -14.02 4.13
N LYS A 7 17.45 -13.36 3.16
CA LYS A 7 17.98 -12.19 2.45
C LYS A 7 16.85 -11.22 2.13
N SER A 8 17.14 -9.93 2.14
CA SER A 8 16.21 -8.88 1.69
C SER A 8 16.98 -7.89 0.83
N GLU A 9 16.49 -7.61 -0.37
CA GLU A 9 17.12 -6.70 -1.32
C GLU A 9 16.11 -5.67 -1.81
N ASN A 10 16.46 -4.39 -1.74
CA ASN A 10 15.70 -3.34 -2.42
C ASN A 10 16.08 -3.38 -3.90
N VAL A 11 15.11 -3.69 -4.75
CA VAL A 11 15.32 -3.86 -6.19
C VAL A 11 14.85 -2.65 -6.99
N PHE A 12 14.05 -1.77 -6.38
CA PHE A 12 13.54 -0.56 -7.04
C PHE A 12 13.15 0.51 -6.02
N ASN A 13 13.65 1.73 -6.23
CA ASN A 13 13.25 2.91 -5.47
C ASN A 13 12.35 3.79 -6.34
N GLY A 14 11.10 3.94 -5.93
CA GLY A 14 10.08 4.64 -6.69
C GLY A 14 9.76 6.03 -6.12
N VAL A 15 8.86 6.73 -6.81
CA VAL A 15 8.32 8.01 -6.31
C VAL A 15 7.22 7.77 -5.26
N VAL A 16 6.40 6.74 -5.46
CA VAL A 16 5.24 6.45 -4.59
C VAL A 16 5.54 5.35 -3.59
N PHE A 17 6.25 4.30 -4.02
CA PHE A 17 6.60 3.13 -3.23
C PHE A 17 7.92 2.53 -3.70
N ASP A 18 8.57 1.78 -2.82
CA ASP A 18 9.74 0.96 -3.14
C ASP A 18 9.36 -0.50 -3.30
N ILE A 19 10.24 -1.31 -3.89
CA ILE A 19 10.06 -2.76 -4.02
C ILE A 19 11.25 -3.46 -3.40
N LYS A 20 10.97 -4.39 -2.49
CA LYS A 20 11.98 -5.34 -1.98
C LYS A 20 11.65 -6.77 -2.37
N VAL A 21 12.69 -7.57 -2.51
CA VAL A 21 12.61 -9.02 -2.70
C VAL A 21 13.18 -9.69 -1.46
N ASP A 22 12.32 -10.42 -0.74
CA ASP A 22 12.67 -11.18 0.45
C ASP A 22 12.80 -12.67 0.10
N HIS A 23 13.96 -13.25 0.40
CA HIS A 23 14.19 -14.69 0.39
C HIS A 23 13.92 -15.24 1.79
N ILE A 24 13.08 -16.27 1.89
CA ILE A 24 12.66 -16.86 3.16
C ILE A 24 12.95 -18.36 3.19
N ILE A 25 13.20 -18.89 4.39
CA ILE A 25 13.38 -20.32 4.65
C ILE A 25 12.30 -20.75 5.64
N TYR A 26 11.46 -21.71 5.25
CA TYR A 26 10.43 -22.28 6.11
C TYR A 26 11.04 -23.22 7.15
N ASN A 27 10.30 -23.49 8.22
CA ASN A 27 10.73 -24.46 9.24
C ASN A 27 10.92 -25.88 8.68
N SER A 28 10.30 -26.21 7.54
CA SER A 28 10.52 -27.46 6.82
C SER A 28 11.86 -27.52 6.07
N GLY A 29 12.60 -26.41 5.99
CA GLY A 29 13.82 -26.26 5.20
C GLY A 29 13.60 -25.79 3.76
N ASN A 30 12.36 -25.76 3.26
CA ASN A 30 12.05 -25.24 1.93
C ASN A 30 12.32 -23.73 1.85
N THR A 31 12.66 -23.24 0.66
CA THR A 31 12.87 -21.82 0.40
C THR A 31 11.69 -21.18 -0.33
N GLY A 32 11.54 -19.87 -0.22
CA GLY A 32 10.56 -19.09 -0.96
C GLY A 32 11.06 -17.68 -1.24
N VAL A 33 10.42 -17.02 -2.22
CA VAL A 33 10.66 -15.62 -2.58
C VAL A 33 9.38 -14.82 -2.36
N ARG A 34 9.51 -13.58 -1.89
CA ARG A 34 8.42 -12.61 -1.75
C ARG A 34 8.82 -11.29 -2.35
N GLU A 35 8.07 -10.83 -3.33
CA GLU A 35 8.11 -9.46 -3.82
C GLU A 35 7.17 -8.63 -2.96
N VAL A 36 7.69 -7.56 -2.37
CA VAL A 36 6.98 -6.74 -1.39
C VAL A 36 7.03 -5.29 -1.82
N ILE A 37 5.85 -4.70 -2.00
CA ILE A 37 5.70 -3.26 -2.17
C ILE A 37 5.77 -2.59 -0.80
N LEU A 38 6.69 -1.63 -0.66
CA LEU A 38 6.85 -0.79 0.51
C LEU A 38 6.16 0.55 0.23
N HIS A 39 4.93 0.68 0.70
CA HIS A 39 4.14 1.91 0.60
C HIS A 39 4.00 2.53 1.99
N ASP A 40 4.11 3.85 2.11
CA ASP A 40 4.01 4.60 3.38
C ASP A 40 2.61 4.56 4.03
N GLY A 41 1.69 3.75 3.50
CA GLY A 41 0.28 3.76 3.89
C GLY A 41 -0.47 5.01 3.41
N GLY A 42 -1.64 5.22 3.99
CA GLY A 42 -2.54 6.30 3.64
C GLY A 42 -3.73 6.32 4.60
N ALA A 43 -4.42 7.45 4.64
CA ALA A 43 -5.64 7.64 5.42
C ALA A 43 -6.83 7.91 4.50
N VAL A 44 -8.01 7.51 4.94
CA VAL A 44 -9.28 7.76 4.24
C VAL A 44 -10.31 8.24 5.26
N VAL A 45 -11.14 9.19 4.85
CA VAL A 45 -12.24 9.69 5.68
C VAL A 45 -13.58 9.35 5.05
N VAL A 46 -14.60 9.19 5.89
CA VAL A 46 -16.01 9.07 5.47
C VAL A 46 -16.75 10.32 5.95
N PRO A 47 -16.80 11.39 5.15
CA PRO A 47 -17.48 12.62 5.57
C PRO A 47 -18.99 12.43 5.43
N VAL A 48 -19.70 12.44 6.55
CA VAL A 48 -21.15 12.30 6.62
C VAL A 48 -21.76 13.66 6.92
N LYS A 49 -22.71 14.11 6.09
CA LYS A 49 -23.49 15.33 6.30
C LYS A 49 -24.62 15.09 7.31
N ASP A 50 -25.20 16.18 7.83
CA ASP A 50 -26.33 16.12 8.76
C ASP A 50 -27.56 15.37 8.21
N ASP A 51 -27.72 15.34 6.87
CA ASP A 51 -28.79 14.59 6.19
C ASP A 51 -28.43 13.12 5.87
N GLY A 52 -27.30 12.64 6.40
CA GLY A 52 -26.82 11.27 6.24
C GLY A 52 -26.10 10.98 4.91
N LYS A 53 -25.95 11.97 4.01
CA LYS A 53 -25.23 11.76 2.74
C LYS A 53 -23.71 11.73 2.95
N ILE A 54 -23.03 10.91 2.16
CA ILE A 54 -21.56 10.81 2.14
C ILE A 54 -20.99 11.68 1.03
N ILE A 55 -19.92 12.40 1.33
CA ILE A 55 -19.15 13.17 0.32
C ILE A 55 -18.14 12.24 -0.36
N LEU A 56 -18.19 12.20 -1.69
CA LEU A 56 -17.22 11.53 -2.54
C LEU A 56 -16.51 12.54 -3.44
N VAL A 57 -15.32 12.19 -3.92
CA VAL A 57 -14.59 12.88 -4.98
C VAL A 57 -14.69 12.09 -6.28
N LYS A 58 -14.64 12.78 -7.42
CA LYS A 58 -14.49 12.15 -8.73
C LYS A 58 -13.04 12.30 -9.18
N GLN A 59 -12.27 11.23 -9.12
CA GLN A 59 -10.83 11.24 -9.37
C GLN A 59 -10.48 10.33 -10.55
N TYR A 60 -9.66 10.83 -11.48
CA TYR A 60 -9.13 10.02 -12.56
C TYR A 60 -8.03 9.10 -12.03
N ARG A 61 -8.13 7.80 -12.32
CA ARG A 61 -7.12 6.80 -11.98
C ARG A 61 -6.49 6.25 -13.25
N TYR A 62 -5.29 6.73 -13.56
CA TYR A 62 -4.51 6.27 -14.72
C TYR A 62 -4.41 4.73 -14.86
N PRO A 63 -4.21 3.93 -13.80
CA PRO A 63 -4.16 2.46 -13.93
C PRO A 63 -5.42 1.81 -14.51
N PHE A 64 -6.57 2.49 -14.41
CA PHE A 64 -7.86 2.04 -14.93
C PHE A 64 -8.33 2.83 -16.15
N ASP A 65 -7.61 3.91 -16.50
CA ASP A 65 -7.98 4.86 -17.55
C ASP A 65 -9.42 5.41 -17.44
N GLU A 66 -9.87 5.66 -16.21
CA GLU A 66 -11.23 6.14 -15.97
C GLU A 66 -11.35 7.05 -14.75
N PHE A 67 -12.49 7.75 -14.64
CA PHE A 67 -12.85 8.51 -13.46
C PHE A 67 -13.66 7.65 -12.49
N LEU A 68 -13.14 7.50 -11.27
CA LEU A 68 -13.79 6.79 -10.18
C LEU A 68 -14.42 7.76 -9.19
N PHE A 69 -15.53 7.34 -8.57
CA PHE A 69 -16.01 7.98 -7.35
C PHE A 69 -15.35 7.32 -6.14
N GLU A 70 -14.65 8.12 -5.34
CA GLU A 70 -13.84 7.65 -4.22
C GLU A 70 -14.17 8.45 -2.96
N LEU A 71 -13.90 7.87 -1.80
CA LEU A 71 -13.81 8.64 -0.56
C LEU A 71 -12.57 9.55 -0.61
N PRO A 72 -12.61 10.75 0.00
CA PRO A 72 -11.41 11.54 0.15
C PRO A 72 -10.34 10.76 0.92
N ALA A 73 -9.15 10.66 0.33
CA ALA A 73 -8.01 9.93 0.88
C ALA A 73 -6.70 10.63 0.54
N GLY A 74 -5.65 10.35 1.32
CA GLY A 74 -4.31 10.88 1.14
C GLY A 74 -3.23 9.85 1.46
N LYS A 75 -2.05 10.03 0.87
CA LYS A 75 -0.84 9.30 1.23
C LYS A 75 -0.26 9.91 2.51
N LEU A 76 0.28 9.09 3.40
CA LEU A 76 1.07 9.59 4.53
C LEU A 76 2.44 10.02 4.07
N GLU A 77 2.90 11.17 4.56
CA GLU A 77 4.30 11.53 4.49
C GLU A 77 5.12 10.74 5.52
N LYS A 78 6.43 10.69 5.30
CA LYS A 78 7.32 9.90 6.17
C LYS A 78 7.26 10.42 7.60
N ASN A 79 6.87 9.53 8.52
CA ASN A 79 6.66 9.78 9.96
C ASN A 79 5.45 10.67 10.29
N GLU A 80 4.49 10.80 9.38
CA GLU A 80 3.20 11.41 9.68
C GLU A 80 2.28 10.41 10.41
N ASP A 81 1.52 10.90 11.39
CA ASP A 81 0.48 10.11 12.05
C ASP A 81 -0.79 10.07 11.17
N PRO A 82 -1.42 8.90 11.00
CA PRO A 82 -2.61 8.74 10.16
C PRO A 82 -3.91 9.29 10.73
#